data_AF-A0A5D3DQV1-F1
#
_entry.id   AF-A0A5D3DQV1-F1
#
_cell.length_a   1.000
_cell.length_b   1.000
_cell.length_c   1.000
_cell.angle_alpha   90.00
_cell.angle_beta   90.00
_cell.angle_gamma   90.00
#
_symmetry.space_group_name_H-M   'P 1'
#
loop_
_entity.id
_entity.type
_entity.pdbx_description
1 polymer ?
#
loop_
_entity_poly.entity_id
_entity_poly.type
_entity_poly.pdbx_seq_one_letter_code
_entity_poly.pdbx_strand_id
1 'polypeptide(L)'
;MVDSGATHNFIMKVEAKRLNLCWEKDTGRMKAMNSVVLPIIELVKQTMIRLGGWSGLVDFVVVKMDDFDVVLGMEFLLEHQVIPMPLAKCFVITGSTLSVQTDLRQPDGLKIILAMQLKKGLTRG
;
A
#
# COMPACT_ATOMS: atom_id res chain seq x y z
N MET A 1 3.74 5.37 -1.14
CA MET A 1 3.95 4.93 0.25
C MET A 1 3.78 3.42 0.33
N VAL A 2 4.53 2.75 1.21
CA VAL A 2 4.32 1.32 1.55
C VAL A 2 3.77 1.28 2.97
N ASP A 3 2.62 0.67 3.18
CA ASP A 3 1.89 0.71 4.45
C ASP A 3 1.37 -0.68 4.86
N SER A 4 1.98 -1.29 5.87
CA SER A 4 1.51 -2.56 6.42
C SER A 4 0.20 -2.44 7.23
N GLY A 5 -0.24 -1.21 7.54
CA GLY A 5 -1.53 -0.93 8.17
C GLY A 5 -2.70 -0.91 7.18
N ALA A 6 -2.42 -0.79 5.88
CA ALA A 6 -3.41 -0.82 4.82
C ALA A 6 -3.67 -2.25 4.35
N THR A 7 -4.92 -2.67 4.25
CA THR A 7 -5.25 -4.02 3.74
C THR A 7 -5.06 -4.13 2.22
N HIS A 8 -5.55 -3.15 1.47
CA HIS A 8 -5.53 -3.11 0.01
C HIS A 8 -4.52 -2.06 -0.48
N ASN A 9 -4.19 -2.11 -1.77
CA ASN A 9 -3.45 -1.03 -2.42
C ASN A 9 -4.41 0.09 -2.84
N PHE A 10 -3.96 1.34 -2.75
CA PHE A 10 -4.74 2.53 -3.10
C PHE A 10 -4.03 3.39 -4.13
N ILE A 11 -4.82 3.99 -5.00
CA ILE A 11 -4.37 5.04 -5.92
C ILE A 11 -5.30 6.24 -5.83
N MET A 12 -4.72 7.44 -5.85
CA MET A 12 -5.47 8.68 -5.85
C MET A 12 -6.24 8.80 -7.18
N LYS A 13 -7.52 9.17 -7.11
CA LYS A 13 -8.36 9.32 -8.32
C LYS A 13 -7.75 10.22 -9.40
N VAL A 14 -7.08 11.31 -9.01
CA VAL A 14 -6.41 12.21 -9.95
C VAL A 14 -5.22 11.53 -10.61
N GLU A 15 -4.46 10.75 -9.85
CA GLU A 15 -3.31 10.00 -10.34
C GLU A 15 -3.74 8.88 -11.30
N ALA A 16 -4.77 8.12 -10.94
CA ALA A 16 -5.34 7.10 -11.81
C ALA A 16 -5.76 7.68 -13.16
N LYS A 17 -6.43 8.86 -13.15
CA LYS A 17 -6.79 9.60 -14.37
C LYS A 17 -5.57 10.05 -15.16
N ARG A 18 -4.55 10.59 -14.49
CA ARG A 18 -3.31 11.03 -15.14
C ARG A 18 -2.60 9.89 -15.87
N LEU A 19 -2.65 8.69 -15.31
CA LEU A 19 -2.09 7.47 -15.89
C LEU A 19 -3.01 6.78 -16.91
N ASN A 20 -4.20 7.33 -17.17
CA ASN A 20 -5.23 6.74 -18.03
C ASN A 20 -5.54 5.27 -17.69
N LEU A 21 -5.56 4.93 -16.40
CA LEU A 21 -5.92 3.58 -15.98
C LEU A 21 -7.39 3.32 -16.31
N CYS A 22 -7.69 2.15 -16.88
CA CYS A 22 -9.07 1.70 -17.04
C CYS A 22 -9.52 1.08 -15.72
N TRP A 23 -10.61 1.59 -15.14
CA TRP A 23 -11.19 1.03 -13.94
C TRP A 23 -12.69 0.84 -14.11
N GLU A 24 -13.21 -0.18 -13.44
CA GLU A 24 -14.64 -0.46 -13.42
C GLU A 24 -15.29 0.24 -12.22
N LYS A 25 -16.51 0.74 -12.42
CA LYS A 25 -17.35 1.23 -11.33
C LYS A 25 -17.73 0.07 -10.42
N ASP A 26 -17.01 -0.07 -9.32
CA ASP A 26 -17.42 -0.92 -8.22
C ASP A 26 -18.41 -0.16 -7.31
N THR A 27 -19.37 -0.87 -6.72
CA THR A 27 -20.43 -0.30 -5.88
C THR A 27 -20.15 -0.43 -4.37
N GLY A 28 -18.97 -0.94 -4.01
CA GLY A 28 -18.54 -1.11 -2.63
C GLY A 28 -18.38 0.21 -1.85
N ARG A 29 -18.37 0.11 -0.51
CA ARG A 29 -18.08 1.24 0.39
C ARG A 29 -16.89 0.88 1.27
N MET A 30 -15.97 1.81 1.51
CA MET A 30 -14.81 1.59 2.37
C MET A 30 -14.86 2.49 3.60
N LYS A 31 -14.41 1.96 4.74
CA LYS A 31 -14.28 2.71 5.98
C LYS A 31 -12.90 2.44 6.58
N ALA A 32 -12.05 3.45 6.72
CA ALA A 32 -10.88 3.33 7.59
C ALA A 32 -11.34 3.47 9.05
N MET A 33 -10.67 2.77 9.98
CA MET A 33 -11.12 2.55 11.35
C MET A 33 -11.46 3.83 12.15
N ASN A 34 -10.98 4.99 11.69
CA ASN A 34 -11.23 6.30 12.30
C ASN A 34 -11.68 7.39 11.29
N SER A 35 -12.27 7.01 10.15
CA SER A 35 -12.63 7.96 9.08
C SER A 35 -14.10 7.88 8.64
N VAL A 36 -14.57 8.96 8.01
CA VAL A 36 -15.85 8.98 7.29
C VAL A 36 -15.83 7.89 6.22
N VAL A 37 -16.94 7.17 6.05
CA VAL A 37 -17.09 6.16 5.00
C VAL A 37 -16.92 6.84 3.65
N LEU A 38 -15.83 6.52 2.94
CA LEU A 38 -15.63 6.96 1.58
C LEU A 38 -16.21 5.89 0.65
N PRO A 39 -16.96 6.28 -0.40
CA PRO A 39 -17.31 5.31 -1.43
C PRO A 39 -16.01 4.70 -1.98
N ILE A 40 -15.96 3.37 -2.12
CA ILE A 40 -14.94 2.78 -3.01
C ILE A 40 -15.33 3.33 -4.37
N ILE A 41 -14.48 4.20 -4.91
CA ILE A 41 -14.92 4.92 -6.09
C ILE A 41 -14.90 3.96 -7.26
N GLU A 42 -13.84 3.17 -7.44
CA GLU A 42 -13.61 2.23 -8.54
C GLU A 42 -12.44 1.26 -8.22
N LEU A 43 -12.34 0.11 -8.92
CA LEU A 43 -11.23 -0.86 -8.81
C LEU A 43 -10.45 -0.92 -10.13
N VAL A 44 -9.13 -0.81 -10.07
CA VAL A 44 -8.21 -1.01 -11.21
C VAL A 44 -7.54 -2.37 -11.02
N LYS A 45 -7.75 -3.30 -11.95
CA LYS A 45 -7.11 -4.62 -11.88
C LYS A 45 -5.90 -4.71 -12.81
N GLN A 46 -4.92 -5.53 -12.41
CA GLN A 46 -3.73 -5.91 -13.16
C GLN A 46 -2.96 -4.71 -13.72
N THR A 47 -2.71 -3.70 -12.89
CA THR A 47 -1.87 -2.57 -13.29
C THR A 47 -0.41 -2.99 -13.23
N MET A 48 0.28 -2.94 -14.38
CA MET A 48 1.73 -3.11 -14.40
C MET A 48 2.39 -1.90 -13.74
N ILE A 49 3.03 -2.11 -12.60
CA ILE A 49 3.82 -1.08 -11.92
C ILE A 49 5.31 -1.40 -12.05
N ARG A 50 6.14 -0.34 -11.99
CA ARG A 50 7.60 -0.45 -12.02
C ARG A 50 8.16 0.23 -10.78
N LEU A 51 8.93 -0.53 -10.00
CA LEU A 51 9.57 -0.09 -8.77
C LEU A 51 11.07 -0.39 -8.89
N GLY A 52 11.87 0.63 -9.19
CA GLY A 52 13.28 0.43 -9.51
C GLY A 52 13.45 -0.55 -10.68
N GLY A 53 14.19 -1.65 -10.46
CA GLY A 53 14.37 -2.71 -11.45
C GLY A 53 13.27 -3.79 -11.45
N TRP A 54 12.31 -3.73 -10.53
CA TRP A 54 11.21 -4.69 -10.44
C TRP A 54 9.97 -4.21 -11.20
N SER A 55 9.22 -5.14 -11.78
CA SER A 55 7.91 -4.89 -12.37
C SER A 55 6.95 -6.01 -12.04
N GLY A 56 5.70 -5.68 -11.75
CA GLY A 56 4.67 -6.67 -11.49
C GLY A 56 3.27 -6.07 -11.62
N LEU A 57 2.29 -6.98 -11.69
CA LEU A 57 0.88 -6.63 -11.74
C LEU A 57 0.38 -6.40 -10.32
N VAL A 58 -0.36 -5.31 -10.13
CA VAL A 58 -0.94 -4.92 -8.85
C VAL A 58 -2.35 -4.39 -9.07
N ASP A 59 -3.27 -4.82 -8.23
CA ASP A 59 -4.63 -4.30 -8.18
C ASP A 59 -4.69 -3.08 -7.25
N PHE A 60 -5.44 -2.04 -7.64
CA PHE A 60 -5.59 -0.80 -6.88
C PHE A 60 -7.05 -0.44 -6.67
N VAL A 61 -7.37 -0.03 -5.46
CA VAL A 61 -8.62 0.65 -5.14
C VAL A 61 -8.44 2.14 -5.41
N VAL A 62 -9.31 2.71 -6.25
CA VAL A 62 -9.31 4.15 -6.55
C VAL A 62 -10.06 4.88 -5.46
N VAL A 63 -9.37 5.78 -4.77
CA VAL A 63 -9.92 6.57 -3.67
C VAL A 63 -9.60 8.05 -3.83
N LYS A 64 -10.41 8.90 -3.20
CA LYS A 64 -10.04 10.29 -2.96
C LYS A 64 -9.23 10.33 -1.66
N MET A 65 -7.94 10.61 -1.76
CA MET A 65 -7.01 10.79 -0.64
C MET A 65 -6.16 12.02 -0.91
N ASP A 66 -5.64 12.66 0.13
CA ASP A 66 -5.02 13.99 0.01
C ASP A 66 -3.48 13.96 0.17
N ASP A 67 -2.91 12.92 0.79
CA ASP A 67 -1.51 12.92 1.22
C ASP A 67 -0.54 12.15 0.30
N PHE A 68 -1.04 11.19 -0.48
CA PHE A 68 -0.21 10.30 -1.30
C PHE A 68 -0.88 9.98 -2.63
N ASP A 69 -0.08 9.83 -3.69
CA ASP A 69 -0.57 9.40 -5.00
C ASP A 69 -0.88 7.89 -5.04
N VAL A 70 -0.04 7.09 -4.38
CA VAL A 70 -0.14 5.62 -4.33
C VAL A 70 0.23 5.10 -2.94
N VAL A 71 -0.56 4.16 -2.42
CA VAL A 71 -0.28 3.40 -1.20
C VAL A 71 -0.26 1.91 -1.54
N LEU A 72 0.86 1.23 -1.28
CA LEU A 72 0.99 -0.22 -1.42
C LEU A 72 0.74 -0.85 -0.05
N GLY A 73 -0.36 -1.58 0.05
CA GLY A 73 -0.85 -2.22 1.28
C GLY A 73 -0.43 -3.67 1.40
N MET A 74 -0.93 -4.35 2.44
CA MET A 74 -0.61 -5.75 2.76
C MET A 74 -0.84 -6.72 1.61
N GLU A 75 -1.81 -6.46 0.72
CA GLU A 75 -2.01 -7.22 -0.51
C GLU A 75 -0.74 -7.29 -1.36
N PHE A 76 -0.14 -6.13 -1.70
CA PHE A 76 1.14 -6.09 -2.41
C PHE A 76 2.28 -6.73 -1.62
N LEU A 77 2.34 -6.48 -0.30
CA LEU A 77 3.41 -7.01 0.53
C LEU A 77 3.40 -8.55 0.60
N LEU A 78 2.22 -9.15 0.72
CA LEU A 78 2.11 -10.60 0.83
C LEU A 78 2.23 -11.29 -0.54
N GLU A 79 1.57 -10.75 -1.57
CA GLU A 79 1.58 -11.33 -2.91
C GLU A 79 3.00 -11.37 -3.50
N HIS A 80 3.75 -10.28 -3.34
CA HIS A 80 5.10 -10.16 -3.89
C HIS A 80 6.20 -10.44 -2.87
N GLN A 81 5.85 -10.92 -1.67
CA GLN A 81 6.78 -11.25 -0.57
C GLN A 81 7.75 -10.10 -0.26
N VAL A 82 7.18 -8.92 -0.02
CA VAL A 82 7.93 -7.70 0.24
C VAL A 82 8.28 -7.60 1.72
N ILE A 83 9.56 -7.38 2.01
CA ILE A 83 10.09 -7.16 3.36
C ILE A 83 10.49 -5.67 3.45
N PRO A 84 9.72 -4.85 4.19
CA PRO A 84 10.12 -3.49 4.51
C PRO A 84 11.38 -3.48 5.37
N MET A 85 12.33 -2.60 5.06
CA MET A 85 13.53 -2.34 5.84
C MET A 85 13.60 -0.87 6.25
N PRO A 86 12.89 -0.48 7.34
CA PRO A 86 12.79 0.90 7.75
C PRO A 86 14.14 1.56 8.04
N LEU A 87 15.07 0.83 8.64
CA LEU A 87 16.41 1.34 8.97
C LEU A 87 17.21 1.73 7.72
N ALA A 88 17.08 0.95 6.64
CA ALA A 88 17.72 1.21 5.36
C ALA A 88 16.88 2.11 4.44
N LYS A 89 15.70 2.56 4.90
CA LYS A 89 14.72 3.33 4.12
C LYS A 89 14.43 2.68 2.75
N CYS A 90 14.24 1.37 2.73
CA CYS A 90 13.98 0.62 1.51
C CYS A 90 13.10 -0.60 1.79
N PHE A 91 12.81 -1.38 0.76
CA PHE A 91 12.20 -2.70 0.90
C PHE A 91 12.85 -3.68 -0.08
N VAL A 92 12.71 -4.98 0.21
CA VAL A 92 13.17 -6.08 -0.66
C VAL A 92 11.99 -6.92 -1.09
N ILE A 93 11.97 -7.32 -2.36
CA ILE A 93 10.95 -8.21 -2.93
C ILE A 93 11.61 -9.57 -3.13
N THR A 94 11.33 -10.56 -2.27
CA THR A 94 12.14 -11.79 -2.14
C THR A 94 12.05 -12.77 -3.32
N GLY A 95 11.21 -12.51 -4.32
CA GLY A 95 11.15 -13.26 -5.59
C GLY A 95 12.01 -12.69 -6.72
N SER A 96 12.69 -11.56 -6.48
CA SER A 96 13.57 -10.89 -7.44
C SER A 96 14.88 -10.54 -6.76
N THR A 97 16.01 -10.56 -7.45
CA THR A 97 17.32 -10.19 -6.88
C THR A 97 17.44 -8.68 -6.59
N LEU A 98 16.33 -7.95 -6.52
CA LEU A 98 16.27 -6.50 -6.52
C LEU A 98 15.82 -5.97 -5.16
N SER A 99 16.73 -5.24 -4.50
CA SER A 99 16.38 -4.28 -3.47
C SER A 99 15.92 -2.99 -4.14
N VAL A 100 14.72 -2.52 -3.80
CA VAL A 100 14.21 -1.24 -4.30
C VAL A 100 14.36 -0.22 -3.19
N GLN A 101 15.28 0.72 -3.39
CA GLN A 101 15.39 1.92 -2.56
C GLN A 101 14.35 2.94 -3.03
N THR A 102 13.20 2.96 -2.38
CA THR A 102 12.30 4.10 -2.49
C THR A 102 12.58 5.00 -1.30
N ASP A 103 12.89 6.27 -1.57
CA ASP A 103 12.92 7.28 -0.52
C ASP A 103 11.49 7.36 0.03
N LEU A 104 11.27 6.62 1.12
CA LEU A 104 10.06 6.72 1.92
C LEU A 104 10.10 8.13 2.51
N ARG A 105 9.64 9.12 1.73
CA ARG A 105 9.44 10.48 2.21
C ARG A 105 8.55 10.36 3.43
N GLN A 106 9.18 10.42 4.59
CA GLN A 106 8.46 10.58 5.83
C GLN A 106 7.81 11.95 5.76
N PRO A 107 6.50 12.06 6.00
CA PRO A 107 5.91 13.35 6.28
C PRO A 107 6.67 13.94 7.47
N ASP A 108 7.27 15.11 7.27
CA ASP A 108 8.00 15.81 8.32
C ASP A 108 7.08 15.99 9.54
N GLY A 109 7.33 15.23 10.61
CA GLY A 109 6.60 15.32 11.87
C GLY A 109 5.87 14.05 12.35
N LEU A 110 5.84 12.95 11.60
CA LEU A 110 5.15 11.73 12.05
C LEU A 110 6.14 10.63 12.48
N LYS A 111 6.17 10.38 13.80
CA LYS A 111 6.76 9.19 14.42
C LYS A 111 6.32 7.95 13.64
N ILE A 112 7.29 7.15 13.21
CA ILE A 112 7.12 5.80 12.67
C ILE A 112 6.25 5.00 13.65
N ILE A 113 4.96 4.81 13.34
CA ILE A 113 4.12 3.86 14.06
C ILE A 113 4.27 2.51 13.34
N LEU A 114 5.36 1.80 13.62
CA LEU A 114 5.42 0.35 13.40
C LEU A 114 4.52 -0.28 14.46
N ALA A 115 3.23 -0.44 14.18
CA ALA A 115 2.32 -1.12 15.09
C ALA A 115 2.56 -2.65 15.04
N MET A 116 3.53 -3.14 15.79
CA MET A 116 3.59 -4.54 16.21
C MET A 116 2.82 -4.68 17.53
N GLN A 117 1.64 -5.30 17.52
CA GLN A 117 1.03 -5.80 18.75
C GLN A 117 1.10 -7.32 18.79
N LEU A 118 2.22 -7.84 19.31
CA LEU A 118 2.34 -9.23 19.71
C LEU A 118 1.71 -9.37 21.10
N LYS A 119 0.47 -9.87 21.19
CA LYS A 119 -0.07 -10.30 22.48
C LYS A 119 0.65 -11.57 22.93
N LYS A 120 1.40 -11.45 24.02
CA LYS A 120 2.03 -12.57 24.72
C LYS A 120 0.94 -13.52 25.23
N GLY A 121 0.93 -14.76 24.74
CA GLY A 121 0.16 -15.84 25.34
C GLY A 121 0.67 -16.10 26.75
N LEU A 122 -0.23 -16.13 27.73
CA LEU A 122 0.05 -16.57 29.09
C LEU A 122 -0.16 -18.08 29.15
N THR A 123 0.91 -18.86 29.10
CA THR A 123 0.89 -20.24 29.61
C THR A 123 1.09 -20.19 31.12
N ARG A 124 0.03 -20.47 31.87
CA ARG A 124 0.09 -20.92 33.27
C ARG A 124 -1.03 -21.93 33.49
N GLY A 125 -0.66 -23.16 33.87
CA GLY A 125 -1.56 -24.27 34.21
C GLY A 125 -1.27 -25.48 33.36
#